data_AF-A0A494YXN3-F1
#
_entry.id   AF-A0A494YXN3-F1
#
_cell.length_a   1.000
_cell.length_b   1.000
_cell.length_c   1.000
_cell.angle_alpha   90.00
_cell.angle_beta   90.00
_cell.angle_gamma   90.00
#
_symmetry.space_group_name_H-M   'P 1'
#
loop_
_entity.id
_entity.type
_entity.pdbx_description
1 polymer ?
#
loop_
_entity_poly.entity_id
_entity_poly.type
_entity_poly.pdbx_seq_one_letter_code
_entity_poly.pdbx_strand_id
1 'polypeptide(L)'
;MKTNRLVLQYQNEQGEICYKMKTFDINVIAKSSGGLAPTILYFHDNQDVTDDIRSLRFGLESPYSYIDNYDQFQKMLYKKEQKALNDLYDSISIKPKNMSTGKQILWSFGVLLLMTIPLIVAIILK
;
A
#
# COMPACT_ATOMS: atom_id res chain seq x y z
N MET A 1 -7.21 26.70 -10.46
CA MET A 1 -6.94 25.46 -9.71
C MET A 1 -7.55 24.30 -10.47
N LYS A 2 -6.77 23.25 -10.77
CA LYS A 2 -7.32 22.04 -11.41
C LYS A 2 -8.32 21.42 -10.41
N THR A 3 -9.59 21.31 -10.80
CA THR A 3 -10.64 20.81 -9.91
C THR A 3 -10.31 19.38 -9.50
N ASN A 4 -9.92 19.17 -8.24
CA ASN A 4 -9.61 17.85 -7.74
C ASN A 4 -10.91 17.06 -7.59
N ARG A 5 -11.00 15.89 -8.23
CA ARG A 5 -12.24 15.09 -8.27
C ARG A 5 -12.67 14.55 -6.91
N LEU A 6 -11.75 14.52 -5.95
CA LEU A 6 -11.94 14.00 -4.60
C LEU A 6 -12.33 15.08 -3.59
N VAL A 7 -12.38 16.36 -3.99
CA VAL A 7 -12.74 17.47 -3.10
C VAL A 7 -14.12 18.02 -3.48
N LEU A 8 -14.96 18.22 -2.47
CA LEU A 8 -16.29 18.81 -2.57
C LEU A 8 -16.33 20.13 -1.81
N GLN A 9 -16.77 21.17 -2.50
CA GLN A 9 -17.07 22.46 -1.91
C GLN A 9 -18.45 22.42 -1.25
N TYR A 10 -18.59 23.00 -0.06
CA TYR A 10 -19.87 23.16 0.62
C TYR A 10 -19.95 24.51 1.34
N GLN A 11 -21.15 24.94 1.68
CA GLN A 11 -21.37 26.17 2.46
C GLN A 11 -21.61 25.79 3.92
N ASN A 12 -20.87 26.39 4.85
CA ASN A 12 -21.08 26.19 6.28
C ASN A 12 -22.28 27.00 6.79
N GLU A 13 -22.64 26.81 8.06
CA GLU A 13 -23.78 27.51 8.70
C GLU A 13 -23.59 29.04 8.78
N GLN A 14 -22.34 29.52 8.66
CA GLN A 14 -21.98 30.94 8.64
C GLN A 14 -22.00 31.54 7.24
N GLY A 15 -22.34 30.75 6.22
CA GLY A 15 -22.38 31.18 4.82
C GLY A 15 -21.03 31.17 4.11
N GLU A 16 -19.97 30.69 4.75
CA GLU A 16 -18.62 30.62 4.19
C GLU A 16 -18.44 29.36 3.33
N ILE A 17 -17.55 29.47 2.34
CA ILE A 17 -17.19 28.38 1.45
C ILE A 17 -16.11 27.53 2.13
N CYS A 18 -16.43 26.27 2.42
CA CYS A 18 -15.51 25.28 2.97
C CYS A 18 -15.30 24.12 1.97
N TYR A 19 -14.24 23.33 2.18
CA TYR A 19 -13.95 22.16 1.35
C TYR A 19 -13.81 20.91 2.22
N LYS A 20 -14.28 19.79 1.69
CA LYS A 20 -14.13 18.48 2.32
C LYS A 20 -13.85 17.41 1.29
N MET A 21 -13.27 16.30 1.71
CA MET A 21 -13.14 15.10 0.90
C MET A 21 -14.53 14.57 0.54
N LYS A 22 -14.74 14.34 -0.76
CA LYS A 22 -15.97 13.80 -1.34
C LYS A 22 -16.22 12.35 -0.92
N THR A 23 -15.15 11.57 -0.74
CA THR A 23 -15.22 10.14 -0.46
C THR A 23 -14.02 9.68 0.36
N PHE A 24 -14.20 8.58 1.10
CA PHE A 24 -13.15 7.83 1.78
C PHE A 24 -12.95 6.43 1.16
N ASP A 25 -13.74 6.10 0.15
CA ASP A 25 -13.67 4.82 -0.53
C ASP A 25 -12.63 4.84 -1.66
N ILE A 26 -11.36 4.83 -1.23
CA ILE A 26 -10.21 4.72 -2.11
C ILE A 26 -9.62 3.32 -2.03
N ASN A 27 -9.52 2.64 -3.17
CA ASN A 27 -8.79 1.39 -3.31
C ASN A 27 -7.32 1.71 -3.57
N VAL A 28 -6.42 1.06 -2.83
CA VAL A 28 -4.97 1.29 -2.92
C VAL A 28 -4.30 0.00 -3.36
N ILE A 29 -3.47 0.09 -4.40
CA ILE A 29 -2.76 -1.06 -4.98
C ILE A 29 -1.28 -0.71 -5.05
N ALA A 30 -0.42 -1.57 -4.51
CA ALA A 30 1.02 -1.48 -4.70
C ALA A 30 1.44 -2.46 -5.80
N LYS A 31 2.26 -1.99 -6.74
CA LYS A 31 2.84 -2.81 -7.81
C LYS A 31 4.35 -2.71 -7.79
N SER A 32 5.03 -3.82 -8.02
CA SER A 32 6.46 -3.82 -8.32
C SER A 32 6.65 -3.31 -9.75
N SER A 33 7.43 -2.24 -9.91
CA SER A 33 7.71 -1.61 -11.20
C SER A 33 9.18 -1.76 -11.58
N GLY A 34 9.79 -2.94 -11.35
CA GLY A 34 11.16 -3.27 -11.77
C GLY A 34 12.29 -2.39 -11.17
N GLY A 35 11.96 -1.29 -10.50
CA GLY A 35 12.87 -0.40 -9.79
C GLY A 35 12.92 -0.70 -8.28
N LEU A 36 13.67 0.12 -7.56
CA LEU A 36 13.93 -0.05 -6.12
C LEU A 36 12.70 0.16 -5.23
N ALA A 37 11.72 0.94 -5.68
CA ALA A 37 10.54 1.30 -4.89
C ALA A 37 9.24 0.85 -5.56
N PRO A 38 8.31 0.23 -4.82
CA PRO A 38 7.00 -0.12 -5.35
C PRO A 38 6.20 1.13 -5.70
N THR A 39 5.42 1.06 -6.79
CA THR A 39 4.52 2.14 -7.21
C THR A 39 3.15 1.93 -6.59
N ILE A 40 2.65 2.95 -5.89
CA ILE A 40 1.31 2.96 -5.31
C ILE A 40 0.35 3.64 -6.29
N LEU A 41 -0.77 2.96 -6.58
CA LEU A 41 -1.87 3.43 -7.41
C LEU A 41 -3.13 3.54 -6.56
N TYR A 42 -3.96 4.53 -6.88
CA TYR A 42 -5.19 4.83 -6.15
C TYR A 42 -6.38 4.83 -7.10
N PHE A 43 -7.44 4.14 -6.70
CA PHE A 43 -8.65 4.00 -7.49
C PHE A 43 -9.88 4.40 -6.67
N HIS A 44 -10.82 5.07 -7.32
CA HIS A 44 -12.15 5.35 -6.80
C HIS A 44 -13.16 5.08 -7.93
N ASP A 45 -14.20 4.29 -7.67
CA ASP A 45 -15.19 3.88 -8.68
C ASP A 45 -14.55 3.31 -9.97
N ASN A 46 -13.53 2.46 -9.82
CA ASN A 46 -12.70 1.90 -10.90
C ASN A 46 -11.95 2.93 -11.77
N GLN A 47 -11.93 4.20 -11.38
CA GLN A 47 -11.14 5.24 -12.04
C GLN A 47 -9.83 5.48 -11.31
N ASP A 48 -8.74 5.64 -12.07
CA ASP A 48 -7.46 6.05 -11.52
C ASP A 48 -7.55 7.51 -11.04
N VAL A 49 -7.32 7.71 -9.75
CA VAL A 49 -7.31 9.00 -9.05
C VAL A 49 -5.94 9.28 -8.41
N THR A 50 -4.90 8.59 -8.86
CA THR A 50 -3.54 8.72 -8.34
C THR A 50 -3.03 10.15 -8.46
N ASP A 51 -3.27 10.80 -9.60
CA ASP A 51 -2.84 12.18 -9.82
C ASP A 51 -3.66 13.19 -9.01
N ASP A 52 -4.94 12.92 -8.74
CA ASP A 52 -5.73 13.74 -7.82
C ASP A 52 -5.13 13.68 -6.41
N ILE A 53 -4.80 12.48 -5.91
CA ILE A 53 -4.18 12.33 -4.58
C ILE A 53 -2.79 12.99 -4.53
N ARG A 54 -1.98 12.83 -5.59
CA ARG A 54 -0.69 13.52 -5.68
C ARG A 54 -0.86 15.03 -5.68
N SER A 55 -1.82 15.56 -6.43
CA SER A 55 -2.08 17.01 -6.47
C SER A 55 -2.52 17.58 -5.11
N LEU A 56 -3.18 16.78 -4.27
CA LEU A 56 -3.52 17.18 -2.89
C LEU A 56 -2.31 17.18 -1.99
N ARG A 57 -1.50 16.11 -2.03
CA ARG A 57 -0.34 15.93 -1.13
C ARG A 57 0.82 16.84 -1.46
N PHE A 58 1.05 17.09 -2.75
CA PHE A 58 2.19 17.84 -3.26
C PHE A 58 1.76 19.17 -3.89
N GLY A 59 0.54 19.62 -3.59
CA GLY A 59 0.07 20.95 -3.95
C GLY A 59 0.86 22.04 -3.21
N LEU A 60 0.74 23.27 -3.70
CA LEU A 60 1.40 24.44 -3.09
C LEU A 60 0.88 24.71 -1.68
N GLU A 61 -0.44 24.58 -1.50
CA GLU A 61 -1.12 24.78 -0.23
C GLU A 61 -1.34 23.45 0.48
N SER A 62 -1.08 23.44 1.79
CA SER A 62 -1.29 22.25 2.61
C SER A 62 -2.79 21.90 2.64
N PRO A 63 -3.20 20.69 2.25
CA PRO A 63 -4.60 20.28 2.31
C PRO A 63 -5.19 20.31 3.72
N TYR A 64 -4.35 20.27 4.77
CA TYR A 64 -4.78 20.43 6.15
C TYR A 64 -5.31 21.82 6.49
N SER A 65 -5.01 22.86 5.69
CA SER A 65 -5.45 24.22 5.98
C SER A 65 -6.82 24.57 5.39
N TYR A 66 -7.30 23.81 4.40
CA TYR A 66 -8.53 24.15 3.68
C TYR A 66 -9.51 22.99 3.48
N ILE A 67 -9.12 21.75 3.84
CA ILE A 67 -10.00 20.57 3.75
C ILE A 67 -10.26 20.01 5.15
N ASP A 68 -11.50 20.16 5.62
CA ASP A 68 -11.86 19.94 7.03
C ASP A 68 -11.61 18.50 7.52
N ASN A 69 -11.90 17.51 6.68
CA ASN A 69 -11.79 16.10 7.02
C ASN A 69 -10.52 15.43 6.45
N TYR A 70 -9.52 16.21 6.06
CA TYR A 70 -8.31 15.68 5.42
C TYR A 70 -7.47 14.81 6.34
N ASP A 71 -7.37 15.14 7.64
CA ASP A 71 -6.62 14.30 8.59
C ASP A 71 -7.18 12.87 8.66
N GLN A 72 -8.50 12.73 8.72
CA GLN A 72 -9.16 11.43 8.71
C GLN A 72 -8.89 10.67 7.40
N PHE A 73 -8.92 11.39 6.27
CA PHE A 73 -8.66 10.82 4.96
C PHE A 73 -7.21 10.34 4.83
N GLN A 74 -6.25 11.13 5.29
CA GLN A 74 -4.83 10.77 5.26
C GLN A 74 -4.53 9.58 6.16
N LYS A 75 -5.14 9.50 7.36
CA LYS A 75 -5.02 8.33 8.25
C LYS A 75 -5.59 7.07 7.60
N MET A 76 -6.72 7.18 6.91
CA MET A 76 -7.33 6.08 6.17
C MET A 76 -6.42 5.62 5.01
N LEU A 77 -5.94 6.56 4.19
CA LEU A 77 -5.04 6.26 3.08
C LEU A 77 -3.77 5.57 3.55
N TYR A 78 -3.13 6.09 4.60
CA TYR A 78 -1.90 5.52 5.14
C TYR A 78 -2.07 4.05 5.57
N LYS A 79 -3.19 3.72 6.23
CA LYS A 79 -3.50 2.32 6.58
C LYS A 79 -3.64 1.43 5.35
N LYS A 80 -4.33 1.92 4.31
CA LYS A 80 -4.52 1.17 3.07
C LYS A 80 -3.21 1.02 2.28
N GLU A 81 -2.35 2.03 2.27
CA GLU A 81 -1.02 1.99 1.67
C GLU A 81 -0.12 0.95 2.35
N GLN A 82 -0.07 0.95 3.68
CA GLN A 82 0.68 -0.08 4.42
C GLN A 82 0.18 -1.48 4.11
N LYS A 83 -1.14 -1.68 4.07
CA LYS A 83 -1.74 -2.96 3.70
C LYS A 83 -1.34 -3.37 2.28
N ALA A 84 -1.48 -2.48 1.30
CA ALA A 84 -1.14 -2.77 -0.08
C ALA A 84 0.35 -3.12 -0.27
N LEU A 85 1.24 -2.42 0.45
CA LEU A 85 2.67 -2.74 0.47
C LEU A 85 2.94 -4.11 1.09
N ASN A 86 2.30 -4.43 2.21
CA ASN A 86 2.42 -5.74 2.84
C ASN A 86 1.93 -6.85 1.92
N ASP A 87 0.77 -6.67 1.28
CA ASP A 87 0.20 -7.63 0.31
C ASP A 87 1.16 -7.83 -0.88
N LEU A 88 1.79 -6.76 -1.37
CA LEU A 88 2.82 -6.85 -2.42
C LEU A 88 4.05 -7.63 -1.95
N TYR A 89 4.61 -7.31 -0.77
CA TYR A 89 5.77 -8.03 -0.25
C TYR A 89 5.46 -9.50 0.07
N ASP A 90 4.26 -9.79 0.58
CA ASP A 90 3.81 -11.15 0.82
C ASP A 90 3.59 -11.92 -0.50
N SER A 91 3.19 -11.25 -1.59
CA SER A 91 3.07 -11.88 -2.93
C SER A 91 4.43 -12.26 -3.55
N ILE A 92 5.50 -11.52 -3.21
CA ILE A 92 6.87 -11.76 -3.69
C ILE A 92 7.60 -12.74 -2.75
N SER A 93 7.22 -12.78 -1.47
CA SER A 93 7.85 -13.63 -0.48
C SER A 93 7.39 -15.08 -0.63
N ILE A 94 8.36 -15.97 -0.89
CA ILE A 94 8.16 -17.43 -0.90
C ILE A 94 7.96 -17.98 0.53
N LYS A 95 8.08 -17.13 1.57
CA LYS A 95 7.93 -17.59 2.95
C LYS A 95 6.45 -17.87 3.26
N PRO A 96 6.07 -19.13 3.55
CA PRO A 96 4.70 -19.42 3.99
C PRO A 96 4.47 -18.78 5.37
N LYS A 97 3.71 -17.68 5.40
CA LYS A 97 3.16 -17.11 6.64
C LYS A 97 1.80 -17.72 6.92
N ASN A 98 1.47 -17.89 8.19
CA ASN A 98 0.36 -18.72 8.71
C ASN A 98 0.64 -20.24 8.75
N MET A 99 1.92 -20.65 8.76
CA MET A 99 2.27 -21.99 9.23
C MET A 99 2.27 -22.02 10.75
N SER A 100 1.60 -23.01 11.34
CA SER A 100 1.77 -23.33 12.76
C SER A 100 3.24 -23.61 13.06
N THR A 101 3.67 -23.39 14.30
CA THR A 101 5.08 -23.52 14.72
C THR A 101 5.71 -24.84 14.26
N GLY A 102 4.96 -25.95 14.33
CA GLY A 102 5.43 -27.26 13.84
C GLY A 102 5.70 -27.30 12.33
N LYS A 103 4.85 -26.67 11.51
CA LYS A 103 5.04 -26.61 10.05
C LYS A 103 6.23 -25.73 9.66
N GLN A 104 6.50 -24.66 10.42
CA GLN A 104 7.68 -23.82 10.20
C GLN A 104 8.98 -24.56 10.51
N ILE A 105 9.00 -25.35 11.60
CA ILE A 105 10.15 -26.17 11.98
C ILE A 105 10.42 -27.23 10.90
N LEU A 106 9.37 -27.93 10.45
CA LEU A 106 9.48 -28.96 9.42
C LEU A 106 9.98 -28.39 8.08
N TRP A 107 9.47 -27.22 7.68
CA TRP A 107 9.92 -26.52 6.48
C TRP A 107 11.39 -26.12 6.57
N SER A 108 11.81 -25.55 7.71
CA SER A 108 13.19 -25.12 7.93
C SER A 108 14.16 -26.31 7.90
N PHE A 109 13.78 -27.44 8.52
CA PHE A 109 14.54 -28.68 8.46
C PHE A 109 14.64 -29.23 7.03
N GLY A 110 13.54 -29.21 6.27
CA GLY A 110 13.53 -29.66 4.88
C GLY A 110 14.46 -28.86 3.98
N VAL A 111 14.46 -27.53 4.10
CA VAL A 111 15.36 -26.64 3.35
C VAL A 111 16.83 -26.91 3.74
N LEU A 112 17.11 -27.06 5.04
CA LEU A 112 18.47 -27.36 5.52
C LEU A 112 18.99 -28.69 4.95
N LEU A 113 18.14 -29.71 4.92
CA LEU A 113 18.48 -31.05 4.42
C LEU A 113 18.70 -31.02 2.89
N LEU A 114 17.92 -30.24 2.14
CA LEU A 114 18.17 -30.01 0.71
C LEU A 114 19.52 -29.32 0.46
N MET A 115 19.90 -28.36 1.30
CA MET A 115 21.19 -27.67 1.18
C MET A 115 22.40 -28.56 1.48
N THR A 116 22.23 -29.66 2.23
CA THR A 116 23.32 -30.60 2.54
C THR A 116 23.51 -31.69 1.49
N ILE A 117 22.55 -31.89 0.56
CA ILE A 117 22.65 -32.91 -0.50
C ILE A 117 23.92 -32.76 -1.36
N PRO A 118 24.31 -31.57 -1.85
CA PRO A 118 25.52 -31.42 -2.65
C PRO A 118 26.79 -31.85 -1.90
N LEU A 119 26.85 -31.57 -0.59
CA LEU A 119 27.96 -31.96 0.26
C LEU A 119 28.03 -33.50 0.41
N ILE A 120 26.89 -34.13 0.66
CA ILE A 120 26.79 -35.60 0.81
C ILE A 120 27.17 -36.29 -0.49
N VAL A 121 26.68 -35.80 -1.62
CA VAL A 121 27.01 -36.33 -2.96
C VAL A 121 28.51 -36.19 -3.24
N ALA A 122 29.13 -35.05 -2.89
CA ALA A 122 30.57 -34.85 -3.04
C ALA A 122 31.43 -35.78 -2.16
N ILE A 123 30.93 -36.17 -0.98
CA ILE A 123 31.60 -37.14 -0.09
C ILE A 123 31.49 -38.56 -0.64
N ILE A 124 30.34 -38.93 -1.22
CA ILE A 124 30.08 -40.29 -1.73
C ILE A 124 30.74 -40.54 -3.10
N LEU A 125 30.86 -39.51 -3.94
CA LEU A 125 31.50 -39.60 -5.26
C LEU A 125 33.04 -39.46 -5.23
N LYS A 126 33.64 -39.33 -4.05
CA LYS A 126 35.09 -39.26 -3.84
C LYS A 126 35.63 -40.64 -3.47
#